data_AF-A0A094JUF9-F1
#
_entry.id   AF-A0A094JUF9-F1
#
_cell.length_a   1.000
_cell.length_b   1.000
_cell.length_c   1.000
_cell.angle_alpha   90.00
_cell.angle_beta   90.00
_cell.angle_gamma   90.00
#
_symmetry.space_group_name_H-M   'P 1'
#
loop_
_entity.id
_entity.type
_entity.pdbx_description
1 polymer ?
#
loop_
_entity_poly.entity_id
_entity_poly.type
_entity_poly.pdbx_seq_one_letter_code
_entity_poly.pdbx_strand_id
1 'polypeptide(L)'
;LATVMISHMTSFIRSDVEVTIEEADGVRGLKQAALYTDLTVEVIEQAKRVARHRIVLKDHWQSSRFHQFGFSVYRRKTAKFHFGTIELS
;
A
#
# COMPACT_ATOMS: atom_id res chain seq x y z
N LEU A 1 4.87 -21.90 5.65
CA LEU A 1 3.86 -20.87 5.97
C LEU A 1 4.15 -19.66 5.10
N ALA A 2 3.59 -19.57 3.88
CA ALA A 2 3.90 -18.47 2.95
C ALA A 2 2.75 -17.46 2.96
N THR A 3 3.01 -16.29 3.55
CA THR A 3 2.13 -15.12 3.58
C THR A 3 2.78 -14.02 2.75
N VAL A 4 2.05 -13.41 1.82
CA VAL A 4 2.54 -12.28 1.03
C VAL A 4 2.06 -10.99 1.67
N MET A 5 2.99 -10.14 2.10
CA MET A 5 2.71 -8.81 2.64
C MET A 5 3.01 -7.76 1.56
N ILE A 6 1.98 -7.08 1.10
CA ILE A 6 2.07 -5.93 0.22
C ILE A 6 2.00 -4.68 1.10
N SER A 7 3.09 -3.92 1.16
CA SER A 7 3.16 -2.68 1.92
C SER A 7 3.29 -1.52 0.95
N HIS A 8 2.21 -0.74 0.80
CA HIS A 8 2.26 0.52 0.08
C HIS A 8 2.61 1.63 1.06
N MET A 9 3.83 2.17 0.95
CA MET A 9 4.22 3.39 1.66
C MET A 9 3.60 4.62 0.99
N THR A 10 2.27 4.77 1.08
CA THR A 10 1.60 6.06 0.78
C THR A 10 1.50 6.88 2.05
N SER A 11 2.62 7.26 2.65
CA SER A 11 2.65 8.18 3.79
C SER A 11 4.02 8.82 3.97
N PHE A 12 4.36 9.77 3.09
CA PHE A 12 5.11 10.97 3.52
C PHE A 12 4.87 12.22 2.65
N ILE A 13 4.06 12.17 1.59
CA ILE A 13 3.70 13.38 0.80
C ILE A 13 2.20 13.36 0.49
N ARG A 14 1.38 13.59 1.52
CA ARG A 14 0.07 14.25 1.37
C ARG A 14 -0.11 15.09 2.61
N SER A 15 0.57 16.23 2.60
CA SER A 15 0.17 17.41 3.36
C SER A 15 0.00 18.49 2.31
N ASP A 16 -1.18 19.08 2.25
CA ASP A 16 -1.57 20.13 1.32
C ASP A 16 -0.51 21.22 1.22
N VAL A 17 0.29 21.25 0.15
CA VAL A 17 0.91 22.50 -0.28
C VAL A 17 1.28 22.42 -1.76
N GLU A 18 0.83 23.41 -2.53
CA GLU A 18 1.64 24.03 -3.58
C GLU A 18 2.94 24.60 -2.98
N VAL A 19 3.83 23.75 -2.45
CA VAL A 19 5.22 24.17 -2.27
C VAL A 19 5.88 23.83 -3.59
N THR A 20 6.08 24.86 -4.40
CA THR A 20 7.21 24.96 -5.31
C THR A 20 8.45 24.50 -4.54
N ILE A 21 8.90 23.26 -4.76
CA ILE A 21 10.13 22.73 -4.19
C ILE A 21 11.28 23.36 -4.97
N GLU A 22 11.53 24.64 -4.70
CA GLU A 22 12.88 25.13 -4.57
C GLU A 22 13.27 24.79 -3.11
N GLU A 23 14.47 24.30 -2.86
CA GLU A 23 14.95 23.84 -1.53
C GLU A 23 14.58 22.39 -1.12
N ALA A 24 15.03 21.38 -1.89
CA ALA A 24 15.48 20.11 -1.29
C ALA A 24 16.26 19.26 -2.31
N ASP A 25 17.52 19.60 -2.57
CA ASP A 25 18.44 18.76 -3.35
C ASP A 25 18.70 17.38 -2.70
N GLY A 26 18.46 17.24 -1.39
CA GLY A 26 18.69 15.99 -0.64
C GLY A 26 17.62 14.89 -0.76
N VAL A 27 16.42 15.20 -1.29
CA VAL A 27 15.28 14.25 -1.32
C VAL A 27 14.94 13.78 -2.74
N ARG A 28 15.61 14.35 -3.75
CA ARG A 28 15.37 14.05 -5.18
C ARG A 28 15.60 12.57 -5.54
N GLY A 29 16.61 11.93 -4.92
CA GLY A 29 16.90 10.51 -5.12
C GLY A 29 15.88 9.55 -4.50
N LEU A 30 15.29 9.94 -3.36
CA LEU A 30 14.26 9.13 -2.68
C LEU A 30 12.91 9.20 -3.42
N LYS A 31 12.61 10.30 -4.11
CA LYS A 31 11.41 10.43 -4.97
C LYS A 31 11.42 9.44 -6.14
N GLN A 32 12.59 9.15 -6.72
CA GLN A 32 12.70 8.17 -7.81
C GLN A 32 12.63 6.73 -7.29
N ALA A 33 13.19 6.43 -6.11
CA ALA A 33 13.07 5.09 -5.50
C ALA A 33 11.65 4.80 -4.97
N ALA A 34 10.92 5.86 -4.59
CA ALA A 34 9.47 5.83 -4.34
C ALA A 34 8.66 5.90 -5.65
N LEU A 35 9.20 5.39 -6.76
CA LEU A 35 8.49 5.17 -8.01
C LEU A 35 7.17 4.46 -7.68
N TYR A 36 6.11 5.24 -7.85
CA TYR A 36 4.71 4.91 -7.68
C TYR A 36 4.38 3.64 -8.47
N THR A 37 4.63 2.48 -7.87
CA THR A 37 4.08 1.22 -8.35
C THR A 37 2.70 1.13 -7.73
N ASP A 38 1.73 1.68 -8.46
CA ASP A 38 0.33 1.46 -8.16
C ASP A 38 0.10 -0.04 -8.01
N LEU A 39 -0.63 -0.42 -6.97
CA LEU A 39 -1.07 -1.80 -6.81
C LEU A 39 -1.95 -2.13 -8.01
N THR A 40 -1.52 -3.05 -8.86
CA THR A 40 -2.30 -3.48 -10.03
C THR A 40 -2.96 -4.83 -9.79
N VAL A 41 -3.90 -5.18 -10.67
CA VAL A 41 -4.56 -6.49 -10.66
C VAL A 41 -3.54 -7.60 -10.86
N GLU A 42 -2.55 -7.41 -11.74
CA GLU A 42 -1.50 -8.38 -12.03
C GLU A 42 -0.65 -8.69 -10.79
N VAL A 43 -0.33 -7.66 -9.98
CA VAL A 43 0.39 -7.84 -8.71
C VAL A 43 -0.43 -8.72 -7.75
N ILE A 44 -1.74 -8.49 -7.67
CA ILE A 44 -2.63 -9.29 -6.83
C ILE A 44 -2.71 -10.74 -7.34
N GLU A 45 -2.82 -10.95 -8.65
CA GLU A 45 -2.86 -12.31 -9.22
C GLU A 45 -1.56 -13.08 -9.00
N GLN A 46 -0.41 -12.42 -9.13
CA GLN A 46 0.88 -13.05 -8.77
C GLN A 46 0.97 -13.34 -7.28
N ALA A 47 0.46 -12.45 -6.42
CA ALA A 47 0.42 -12.70 -4.98
C ALA A 47 -0.48 -13.91 -4.64
N LYS A 48 -1.64 -14.05 -5.28
CA LYS A 48 -2.53 -15.22 -5.13
C LYS A 48 -1.84 -16.52 -5.55
N ARG A 49 -1.07 -16.49 -6.64
CA ARG A 49 -0.33 -17.65 -7.14
C ARG A 49 0.73 -18.16 -6.16
N VAL A 50 1.39 -17.26 -5.43
CA VAL A 50 2.56 -17.58 -4.59
C VAL A 50 2.21 -17.76 -3.12
N ALA A 51 1.18 -17.06 -2.62
CA ALA A 51 0.72 -17.18 -1.26
C ALA A 51 0.08 -18.56 -1.00
N ARG A 52 0.36 -19.15 0.17
CA ARG A 52 -0.22 -20.46 0.56
C ARG A 52 -1.49 -20.34 1.39
N HIS A 53 -1.71 -19.20 2.05
CA HIS A 53 -2.81 -19.03 3.00
C HIS A 53 -3.50 -17.68 2.87
N ARG A 54 -2.73 -16.59 2.76
CA ARG A 54 -3.32 -15.26 2.62
C ARG A 54 -2.38 -14.24 2.03
N ILE A 55 -2.98 -13.19 1.51
CA ILE A 55 -2.34 -11.96 1.09
C ILE A 55 -2.75 -10.87 2.08
N VAL A 56 -1.79 -10.09 2.56
CA VAL A 56 -2.02 -8.98 3.48
C VAL A 56 -1.63 -7.68 2.78
N LEU A 57 -2.54 -6.71 2.75
CA LEU A 57 -2.27 -5.35 2.30
C LEU A 57 -2.24 -4.42 3.51
N LYS A 58 -1.13 -3.70 3.68
CA LYS A 58 -1.03 -2.58 4.63
C LYS A 58 -1.19 -1.28 3.85
N ASP A 59 -2.12 -0.44 4.30
CA ASP A 59 -2.43 0.81 3.60
C ASP A 59 -3.09 1.87 4.48
N HIS A 60 -3.29 3.07 3.94
CA HIS A 60 -4.07 4.13 4.58
C HIS A 60 -5.53 3.71 4.77
N TRP A 61 -6.14 4.13 5.88
CA TRP A 61 -7.49 3.71 6.29
C TRP A 61 -8.62 4.09 5.30
N GLN A 62 -8.41 5.12 4.48
CA GLN A 62 -9.35 5.57 3.42
C GLN A 62 -9.04 4.97 2.03
N SER A 63 -8.08 4.06 1.93
CA SER A 63 -7.67 3.55 0.63
C SER A 63 -8.81 2.78 -0.03
N SER A 64 -9.21 3.22 -1.23
CA SER A 64 -10.17 2.51 -2.08
C SER A 64 -9.63 1.15 -2.55
N ARG A 65 -8.30 0.96 -2.52
CA ARG A 65 -7.62 -0.28 -2.97
C ARG A 65 -8.08 -1.51 -2.19
N PHE A 66 -8.46 -1.35 -0.93
CA PHE A 66 -9.04 -2.45 -0.16
C PHE A 66 -10.31 -2.98 -0.85
N HIS A 67 -11.23 -2.09 -1.22
CA HIS A 67 -12.45 -2.47 -1.92
C HIS A 67 -12.16 -2.94 -3.34
N GLN A 68 -11.30 -2.21 -4.08
CA GLN A 68 -10.93 -2.50 -5.47
C GLN A 68 -10.39 -3.92 -5.66
N PHE A 69 -9.56 -4.40 -4.73
CA PHE A 69 -8.92 -5.73 -4.83
C PHE A 69 -9.58 -6.79 -3.93
N GLY A 70 -10.70 -6.47 -3.29
CA GLY A 70 -11.46 -7.44 -2.48
C GLY A 70 -10.80 -7.82 -1.13
N PHE A 71 -10.02 -6.92 -0.53
CA PHE A 71 -9.46 -7.12 0.80
C PHE A 71 -10.52 -6.93 1.89
N SER A 72 -10.55 -7.86 2.85
CA SER A 72 -11.30 -7.72 4.10
C SER A 72 -10.49 -6.90 5.11
N VAL A 73 -10.97 -5.71 5.47
CA VAL A 73 -10.22 -4.76 6.31
C VAL A 73 -10.53 -4.95 7.79
N TYR A 74 -9.48 -5.16 8.59
CA TYR A 74 -9.58 -5.13 10.05
C TYR A 74 -9.45 -3.69 10.54
N ARG A 75 -10.58 -3.00 10.69
CA ARG A 75 -10.58 -1.59 11.13
C ARG A 75 -10.34 -1.47 12.63
N ARG A 76 -9.31 -0.70 13.01
CA ARG A 76 -9.04 -0.31 14.40
C ARG A 76 -9.27 1.19 14.56
N LYS A 77 -10.03 1.61 15.58
CA LYS A 77 -10.47 3.00 15.77
C LYS A 77 -9.33 4.04 15.85
N THR A 78 -8.11 3.63 16.24
CA THR A 78 -7.00 4.55 16.55
C THR A 78 -5.80 4.46 15.58
N ALA A 79 -5.87 3.62 14.54
CA ALA A 79 -4.70 3.35 13.69
C ALA A 79 -4.71 4.17 12.39
N LYS A 80 -3.63 4.91 12.13
CA LYS A 80 -3.42 5.64 10.85
C LYS A 80 -3.31 4.70 9.64
N PHE A 81 -2.85 3.48 9.88
CA PHE A 81 -2.73 2.41 8.88
C PHE A 81 -3.65 1.26 9.22
N HIS A 82 -4.22 0.68 8.19
CA HIS A 82 -5.11 -0.47 8.29
C HIS A 82 -4.52 -1.64 7.54
N PHE A 83 -4.92 -2.84 7.95
CA PHE A 83 -4.57 -4.08 7.29
C PHE A 83 -5.83 -4.67 6.67
N GLY A 84 -5.71 -5.04 5.40
CA GLY A 84 -6.68 -5.85 4.69
C GLY A 84 -6.11 -7.24 4.43
N THR A 85 -6.93 -8.28 4.44
CA THR A 85 -6.52 -9.63 4.01
C THR A 85 -7.40 -10.19 2.91
N ILE A 86 -6.78 -10.98 2.02
CA ILE A 86 -7.44 -11.94 1.13
C ILE A 86 -7.03 -13.31 1.64
N GLU A 87 -7.98 -14.11 2.11
CA GLU A 87 -7.75 -15.49 2.50
C GLU A 87 -7.79 -16.39 1.26
N LEU A 88 -6.89 -17.35 1.18
CA LEU A 88 -6.79 -18.36 0.12
C LEU A 88 -7.11 -19.72 0.75
N SER A 89 -7.98 -20.48 0.09
CA SER A 89 -8.39 -21.85 0.47
C SER A 89 -7.30 -22.88 0.18
#